data_AF-A0AAU6LHW5-F1
#
_entry.id   AF-A0AAU6LHW5-F1
#
_cell.length_a   1.000
_cell.length_b   1.000
_cell.length_c   1.000
_cell.angle_alpha   90.00
_cell.angle_beta   90.00
_cell.angle_gamma   90.00
#
_symmetry.space_group_name_H-M   'P 1'
#
loop_
_entity.id
_entity.type
_entity.pdbx_description
1 polymer ?
#
loop_
_entity_poly.entity_id
_entity_poly.type
_entity_poly.pdbx_seq_one_letter_code
_entity_poly.pdbx_strand_id
1 'polypeptide(L)'
;MRSYRCALRPGQGPDAGKIWATNLDKGTVLRIPILTGGRAETTRVTATGLTGIDDFAFTGHGDQIIAALNAVNQVALIRPDGTRTTVLTAADGLQGPTSLALRGDTVHVMSAAYLTAQDPNLVLARLGN
;
A
#
# COMPACT_ATOMS: atom_id res chain seq x y z
N MET A 1 -4.72 13.94 -10.69
CA MET A 1 -4.54 14.11 -9.22
C MET A 1 -3.30 13.32 -8.83
N ARG A 2 -2.27 13.95 -8.25
CA ARG A 2 -1.10 13.22 -7.73
C ARG A 2 -1.32 13.00 -6.24
N SER A 3 -1.85 11.85 -5.85
CA SER A 3 -1.90 11.44 -4.45
C SER A 3 -0.62 10.67 -4.14
N TYR A 4 0.11 11.12 -3.13
CA TYR A 4 1.23 10.39 -2.54
C TYR A 4 0.88 10.12 -1.09
N ARG A 5 0.81 8.85 -0.68
CA ARG A 5 0.70 8.45 0.72
C ARG A 5 2.02 7.89 1.19
N CYS A 6 2.48 8.35 2.36
CA CYS A 6 3.80 8.04 2.91
C CYS A 6 3.69 7.20 4.17
N ALA A 7 4.48 6.14 4.27
CA ALA A 7 4.63 5.35 5.49
C ALA A 7 6.11 5.22 5.88
N LEU A 8 6.37 5.26 7.19
CA LEU A 8 7.65 4.86 7.79
C LEU A 8 7.58 3.38 8.13
N ARG A 9 8.64 2.63 7.85
CA ARG A 9 8.73 1.24 8.30
C ARG A 9 8.90 1.21 9.83
N PRO A 10 8.11 0.41 10.57
CA PRO A 10 8.34 0.21 12.00
C PRO A 10 9.62 -0.63 12.21
N GLY A 11 10.66 -0.05 12.80
CA GLY A 11 11.90 -0.74 13.19
C GLY A 11 13.10 0.19 13.38
N GLN A 12 13.95 -0.09 14.37
CA GLN A 12 15.26 0.56 14.53
C GLN A 12 16.34 -0.31 13.87
N GLY A 13 17.14 0.29 12.97
CA GLY A 13 18.15 -0.40 12.16
C GLY A 13 18.50 0.39 10.88
N PRO A 14 19.28 -0.17 9.93
CA PRO A 14 19.72 0.53 8.70
C PRO A 14 18.58 0.94 7.73
N ASP A 15 17.33 0.64 8.07
CA ASP A 15 16.12 1.13 7.41
C ASP A 15 15.55 2.41 8.04
N ALA A 16 16.11 2.86 9.16
CA ALA A 16 15.78 4.13 9.82
C ALA A 16 16.24 5.30 8.94
N GLY A 17 15.34 5.75 8.08
CA GLY A 17 15.61 6.78 7.08
C GLY A 17 15.15 6.40 5.69
N LYS A 18 14.05 5.67 5.53
CA LYS A 18 13.44 5.44 4.21
C LYS A 18 11.98 5.83 4.28
N ILE A 19 11.54 6.67 3.34
CA ILE A 19 10.14 6.97 3.10
C ILE A 19 9.68 6.10 1.95
N TRP A 20 8.53 5.46 2.12
CA TRP A 20 7.86 4.75 1.04
C TRP A 20 6.64 5.54 0.61
N ALA A 21 6.42 5.65 -0.70
CA ALA A 21 5.32 6.43 -1.26
C ALA A 21 4.65 5.72 -2.43
N THR A 22 3.34 5.90 -2.58
CA THR A 22 2.60 5.48 -3.77
C THR A 22 2.57 6.61 -4.80
N ASN A 23 2.58 6.26 -6.08
CA ASN A 23 2.27 7.18 -7.16
C ASN A 23 1.07 6.62 -7.93
N LEU A 24 -0.11 7.14 -7.62
CA LEU A 24 -1.37 6.70 -8.23
C LEU A 24 -1.35 6.79 -9.76
N ASP A 25 -0.85 7.91 -10.30
CA ASP A 25 -0.81 8.17 -11.75
C ASP A 25 0.08 7.18 -12.51
N LYS A 26 1.17 6.74 -11.89
CA LYS A 26 2.13 5.80 -12.49
C LYS A 26 1.89 4.35 -12.09
N GLY A 27 0.99 4.11 -11.13
CA GLY A 27 0.77 2.78 -10.56
C GLY A 27 2.06 2.19 -9.98
N THR A 28 2.81 2.98 -9.22
CA THR A 28 4.10 2.54 -8.65
C THR A 28 4.20 2.73 -7.14
N VAL A 29 5.07 1.92 -6.54
CA VAL A 29 5.57 2.14 -5.18
C VAL A 29 7.02 2.62 -5.28
N LEU A 30 7.31 3.66 -4.51
CA LEU A 30 8.58 4.36 -4.47
C LEU A 30 9.23 4.15 -3.11
N ARG A 31 10.55 3.98 -3.11
CA ARG A 31 11.38 3.99 -1.91
C ARG A 31 12.39 5.12 -2.01
N ILE A 32 12.35 6.00 -1.02
CA ILE A 32 13.14 7.23 -0.96
C ILE A 32 14.04 7.15 0.27
N PRO A 33 15.35 6.88 0.10
CA PRO A 33 16.29 6.98 1.20
C PRO A 33 16.40 8.43 1.68
N ILE A 34 16.52 8.61 2.98
CA ILE A 34 16.64 9.87 3.71
C ILE A 34 17.95 9.81 4.47
N LEU A 35 18.88 10.67 4.10
CA LEU A 35 20.19 10.83 4.71
C LEU A 35 20.11 11.51 6.08
N THR A 36 21.20 11.41 6.82
CA THR A 36 21.46 12.27 7.98
C THR A 36 21.25 13.74 7.61
N GLY A 37 20.45 14.45 8.41
CA GLY A 37 20.03 15.83 8.12
C GLY A 37 18.77 15.95 7.27
N GLY A 38 18.07 14.85 6.98
CA GLY A 38 16.73 14.86 6.37
C GLY A 38 16.68 15.02 4.85
N ARG A 39 17.84 14.95 4.17
CA ARG A 39 17.90 15.06 2.71
C ARG A 39 17.52 13.75 2.03
N ALA A 40 16.67 13.80 1.00
CA ALA A 40 16.36 12.64 0.18
C ALA A 40 17.50 12.29 -0.79
N GLU A 41 17.74 10.99 -0.99
CA GLU A 41 18.56 10.47 -2.10
C GLU A 41 17.71 10.05 -3.30
N THR A 42 18.37 9.47 -4.31
CA THR A 42 17.76 8.86 -5.49
C THR A 42 16.62 7.92 -5.11
N THR A 43 15.42 8.30 -5.55
CA THR A 43 14.21 7.49 -5.43
C THR A 43 14.32 6.23 -6.27
N ARG A 44 13.85 5.10 -5.73
CA ARG A 44 13.79 3.82 -6.44
C ARG A 44 12.35 3.40 -6.62
N VAL A 45 11.98 2.94 -7.81
CA VAL A 45 10.71 2.25 -8.02
C VAL A 45 10.88 0.80 -7.58
N THR A 46 10.05 0.35 -6.63
CA THR A 46 10.11 -1.00 -6.07
C THR A 46 9.02 -1.92 -6.61
N ALA A 47 7.93 -1.36 -7.11
CA ALA A 47 6.86 -2.09 -7.77
C ALA A 47 6.15 -1.22 -8.82
N THR A 48 5.61 -1.85 -9.86
CA THR A 48 4.93 -1.19 -10.99
C THR A 48 3.62 -1.88 -11.35
N GLY A 49 2.83 -1.25 -12.23
CA GLY A 49 1.58 -1.78 -12.77
C GLY A 49 0.45 -1.88 -11.75
N LEU A 50 0.53 -1.13 -10.65
CA LEU A 50 -0.44 -1.09 -9.57
C LEU A 50 -1.52 -0.05 -9.89
N THR A 51 -2.38 -0.37 -10.87
CA THR A 51 -3.39 0.57 -11.38
C THR A 51 -4.25 1.15 -10.27
N GLY A 52 -4.23 2.48 -10.13
CA GLY A 52 -5.03 3.18 -9.14
C GLY A 52 -4.61 2.89 -7.69
N ILE A 53 -3.34 2.55 -7.45
CA ILE A 53 -2.82 2.44 -6.08
C ILE A 53 -3.08 3.73 -5.30
N ASP A 54 -3.67 3.59 -4.12
CA ASP A 54 -3.99 4.70 -3.22
C ASP A 54 -3.04 4.66 -2.03
N ASP A 55 -3.15 3.61 -1.23
CA ASP A 55 -2.45 3.45 0.04
C ASP A 55 -1.89 2.03 0.20
N PHE A 56 -1.01 1.85 1.18
CA PHE A 56 -0.44 0.55 1.51
C PHE A 56 -0.07 0.48 2.99
N ALA A 57 0.11 -0.74 3.48
CA ALA A 57 0.64 -0.99 4.80
C ALA A 57 1.68 -2.11 4.75
N PHE A 58 2.72 -2.01 5.60
CA PHE A 58 3.70 -3.09 5.76
C PHE A 58 3.07 -4.26 6.51
N THR A 59 3.38 -5.49 6.06
CA THR A 59 2.86 -6.70 6.70
C THR A 59 3.65 -7.12 7.95
N GLY A 60 4.84 -6.53 8.15
CA GLY A 60 5.80 -6.98 9.16
C GLY A 60 6.79 -8.03 8.65
N HIS A 61 6.57 -8.59 7.45
CA HIS A 61 7.46 -9.56 6.81
C HIS A 61 8.45 -8.86 5.84
N GLY A 62 9.50 -8.27 6.40
CA GLY A 62 10.49 -7.52 5.61
C GLY A 62 9.89 -6.30 4.92
N ASP A 63 10.20 -6.11 3.64
CA ASP A 63 9.65 -5.04 2.80
C ASP A 63 8.33 -5.45 2.09
N GLN A 64 7.68 -6.53 2.53
CA GLN A 64 6.38 -6.92 2.01
C GLN A 64 5.30 -5.92 2.44
N ILE A 65 4.45 -5.53 1.48
CA ILE A 65 3.34 -4.61 1.70
C ILE A 65 2.04 -5.22 1.17
N ILE A 66 0.93 -4.76 1.73
CA ILE A 66 -0.40 -4.94 1.17
C ILE A 66 -0.90 -3.56 0.72
N ALA A 67 -1.48 -3.47 -0.48
CA ALA A 67 -1.84 -2.20 -1.11
C ALA A 67 -3.29 -2.19 -1.59
N ALA A 68 -3.93 -1.04 -1.42
CA ALA A 68 -5.29 -0.75 -1.88
C ALA A 68 -5.22 -0.17 -3.29
N LEU A 69 -5.89 -0.83 -4.24
CA LEU A 69 -5.97 -0.42 -5.63
C LEU A 69 -7.38 0.08 -5.92
N ASN A 70 -7.61 1.36 -5.65
CA ASN A 70 -8.91 2.02 -5.68
C ASN A 70 -9.58 1.90 -7.06
N ALA A 71 -8.85 2.26 -8.14
CA ALA A 71 -9.44 2.34 -9.49
C ALA A 71 -9.90 0.99 -10.07
N VAL A 72 -9.35 -0.12 -9.57
CA VAL A 72 -9.69 -1.48 -10.03
C VAL A 72 -10.41 -2.32 -8.97
N ASN A 73 -10.74 -1.70 -7.83
CA ASN A 73 -11.44 -2.33 -6.72
C ASN A 73 -10.79 -3.64 -6.22
N GLN A 74 -9.47 -3.57 -5.95
CA GLN A 74 -8.68 -4.72 -5.52
C GLN A 74 -7.77 -4.37 -4.34
N VAL A 75 -7.36 -5.41 -3.61
CA VAL A 75 -6.21 -5.36 -2.70
C VAL A 75 -5.16 -6.34 -3.20
N ALA A 76 -3.90 -5.92 -3.22
CA ALA A 76 -2.78 -6.72 -3.68
C ALA A 76 -1.72 -6.86 -2.59
N LEU A 77 -1.15 -8.06 -2.46
CA LEU A 77 0.07 -8.30 -1.70
C LEU A 77 1.27 -8.12 -2.64
N ILE A 78 2.26 -7.34 -2.23
CA ILE A 78 3.49 -7.06 -2.99
C ILE A 78 4.69 -7.54 -2.18
N ARG A 79 5.49 -8.43 -2.79
CA ARG A 79 6.70 -8.99 -2.19
C ARG A 79 7.90 -8.02 -2.34
N PRO A 80 8.99 -8.21 -1.56
CA PRO A 80 10.18 -7.36 -1.64
C PRO A 80 10.83 -7.28 -3.03
N ASP A 81 10.63 -8.28 -3.89
CA ASP A 81 11.12 -8.32 -5.27
C ASP A 81 10.21 -7.57 -6.26
N GLY A 82 9.11 -6.97 -5.78
CA GLY A 82 8.14 -6.25 -6.59
C GLY A 82 7.05 -7.13 -7.22
N THR A 83 7.11 -8.45 -7.06
CA THR A 83 6.04 -9.35 -7.53
C THR A 83 4.76 -9.11 -6.75
N ARG A 84 3.61 -9.20 -7.43
CA ARG A 84 2.30 -8.93 -6.83
C ARG A 84 1.31 -10.06 -7.03
N THR A 85 0.39 -10.18 -6.08
CA THR A 85 -0.74 -11.12 -6.14
C THR A 85 -1.98 -10.37 -5.66
N THR A 86 -3.06 -10.38 -6.44
CA THR A 86 -4.36 -9.88 -5.98
C THR A 86 -4.91 -10.84 -4.93
N VAL A 87 -5.24 -10.32 -3.75
CA VAL A 87 -5.68 -11.11 -2.58
C VAL A 87 -7.11 -10.83 -2.17
N LEU A 88 -7.67 -9.68 -2.55
CA LEU A 88 -9.09 -9.36 -2.43
C LEU A 88 -9.58 -8.62 -3.67
N THR A 89 -10.85 -8.78 -3.97
CA THR A 89 -11.54 -8.25 -5.15
C THR A 89 -12.91 -7.69 -4.77
N ALA A 90 -13.64 -7.15 -5.74
CA ALA A 90 -15.04 -6.78 -5.58
C ALA A 90 -15.92 -7.94 -5.06
N ALA A 91 -15.60 -9.19 -5.39
CA ALA A 91 -16.35 -10.36 -4.93
C ALA A 91 -16.24 -10.59 -3.42
N ASP A 92 -15.19 -10.05 -2.79
CA ASP A 92 -14.97 -10.08 -1.35
C ASP A 92 -15.65 -8.91 -0.62
N GLY A 93 -16.45 -8.11 -1.35
CA GLY A 93 -17.22 -6.99 -0.81
C GLY A 93 -16.51 -5.64 -0.85
N LEU A 94 -15.36 -5.52 -1.52
CA LEU A 94 -14.67 -4.23 -1.65
C LEU A 94 -15.52 -3.19 -2.40
N GLN A 95 -15.47 -1.94 -1.95
CA GLN A 95 -16.15 -0.80 -2.58
C GLN A 95 -15.17 0.38 -2.77
N GLY A 96 -14.14 0.20 -3.60
CA GLY A 96 -13.11 1.20 -3.86
C GLY A 96 -12.21 1.42 -2.63
N PRO A 97 -11.28 0.48 -2.32
CA PRO A 97 -10.44 0.56 -1.14
C PRO A 97 -9.47 1.75 -1.26
N THR A 98 -9.37 2.56 -0.21
CA THR A 98 -8.56 3.79 -0.20
C THR A 98 -7.53 3.82 0.92
N SER A 99 -7.68 3.01 1.97
CA SER A 99 -6.69 2.93 3.04
C SER A 99 -6.66 1.55 3.71
N LEU A 100 -5.54 1.23 4.35
CA LEU A 100 -5.26 -0.05 4.98
C LEU A 100 -4.62 0.14 6.36
N ALA A 101 -4.99 -0.70 7.32
CA ALA A 101 -4.31 -0.80 8.60
C ALA A 101 -4.15 -2.25 9.03
N LEU A 102 -3.05 -2.56 9.72
CA LEU A 102 -2.81 -3.89 10.28
C LEU A 102 -2.83 -3.85 11.80
N ARG A 103 -3.44 -4.87 12.40
CA ARG A 103 -3.38 -5.16 13.83
C ARG A 103 -3.13 -6.65 14.02
N GLY A 104 -1.90 -7.01 14.38
CA GLY A 104 -1.42 -8.39 14.24
C GLY A 104 -1.60 -8.84 12.78
N ASP A 105 -2.15 -10.04 12.59
CA ASP A 105 -2.40 -10.58 11.25
C ASP A 105 -3.74 -10.13 10.65
N THR A 106 -4.47 -9.22 11.32
CA THR A 106 -5.76 -8.71 10.80
C THR A 106 -5.53 -7.47 9.96
N VAL A 107 -5.92 -7.55 8.69
CA VAL A 107 -5.95 -6.44 7.74
C VAL A 107 -7.32 -5.78 7.78
N HIS A 108 -7.34 -4.47 8.00
CA HIS A 108 -8.51 -3.62 7.93
C HIS A 108 -8.46 -2.86 6.61
N VAL A 109 -9.40 -3.14 5.70
CA VAL A 109 -9.49 -2.51 4.39
C VAL A 109 -10.64 -1.51 4.40
N MET A 110 -10.32 -0.22 4.35
CA MET A 110 -11.32 0.83 4.39
C MET A 110 -11.63 1.29 2.97
N SER A 111 -12.89 1.13 2.59
CA SER A 111 -13.43 1.48 1.28
C SER A 111 -14.27 2.73 1.40
N ALA A 112 -13.75 3.83 0.86
CA ALA A 112 -14.45 5.11 0.86
C ALA A 112 -15.52 5.22 -0.24
N ALA A 113 -15.56 4.28 -1.19
CA ALA A 113 -16.43 4.34 -2.35
C ALA A 113 -16.31 5.67 -3.12
N TYR A 114 -15.12 6.28 -3.15
CA TYR A 114 -14.91 7.66 -3.63
C TYR A 114 -15.39 7.88 -5.06
N LEU A 115 -15.25 6.87 -5.94
CA LEU A 115 -15.63 6.98 -7.35
C LEU A 115 -17.12 6.66 -7.60
N THR A 116 -17.78 5.95 -6.68
CA THR A 116 -19.13 5.41 -6.87
C THR A 116 -20.17 6.07 -5.98
N ALA A 117 -19.76 6.57 -4.81
CA ALA A 117 -20.61 7.02 -3.71
C ALA A 117 -21.63 5.95 -3.25
N GLN A 118 -21.27 4.67 -3.36
CA GLN A 118 -22.14 3.54 -3.00
C GLN A 118 -21.47 2.65 -1.95
N ASP A 119 -22.21 2.35 -0.87
CA ASP A 119 -21.85 1.36 0.15
C ASP A 119 -20.40 1.45 0.68
N PRO A 120 -19.96 2.61 1.21
CA PRO A 120 -18.65 2.70 1.85
C PRO A 120 -18.60 1.74 3.04
N ASN A 121 -17.54 0.92 3.10
CA ASN A 121 -17.48 -0.18 4.04
C ASN A 121 -16.07 -0.45 4.59
N LEU A 122 -16.01 -1.40 5.53
CA LEU A 122 -14.79 -1.94 6.09
C LEU A 122 -14.78 -3.45 5.87
N VAL A 123 -13.80 -3.95 5.14
CA VAL A 123 -13.56 -5.38 4.96
C VAL A 123 -12.42 -5.81 5.87
N LEU A 124 -12.62 -6.90 6.62
CA LEU A 124 -11.58 -7.52 7.42
C LEU A 124 -11.04 -8.77 6.73
N ALA A 125 -9.72 -8.89 6.67
CA ALA A 125 -9.04 -10.08 6.18
C ALA A 125 -7.92 -10.51 7.13
N ARG A 126 -7.40 -11.72 6.93
CA ARG A 126 -6.24 -12.25 7.67
C ARG A 126 -5.07 -12.40 6.71
N LEU A 127 -3.87 -12.02 7.14
CA LEU A 127 -2.65 -12.46 6.47
C LEU A 127 -2.50 -13.99 6.66
N GLY A 128 -2.15 -14.69 5.58
CA GLY A 128 -1.78 -16.10 5.67
C GLY A 128 -0.37 -16.24 6.22
N ASN A 129 -0.18 -17.22 7.11
CA ASN A 129 1.12 -17.59 7.67
C ASN A 129 2.05 -18.22 6.62
#